data_AF-A0A7H1DTA7-F1
#
_entry.id   AF-A0A7H1DTA7-F1
#
_cell.length_a   1.000
_cell.length_b   1.000
_cell.length_c   1.000
_cell.angle_alpha   90.00
_cell.angle_beta   90.00
_cell.angle_gamma   90.00
#
_symmetry.space_group_name_H-M   'P 1'
#
loop_
_entity.id
_entity.type
_entity.pdbx_description
1 polymer ?
#
loop_
_entity_poly.entity_id
_entity_poly.type
_entity_poly.pdbx_seq_one_letter_code
_entity_poly.pdbx_strand_id
1 'polypeptide(L)'
;MQAIINNKITYKVTGERGDFFITEDNKGKMKMFAKHLVEVVEIEEMPKAKVFKKIAKSSQAVIDADYKNFQKRMADAEYFEHKF
;
A
#
# COMPACT_ATOMS: atom_id res chain seq x y z
N MET A 1 -18.36 -7.76 16.83
CA MET A 1 -17.07 -7.10 17.13
C MET A 1 -17.30 -5.60 17.23
N GLN A 2 -16.64 -4.91 18.17
CA GLN A 2 -16.74 -3.45 18.29
C GLN A 2 -15.85 -2.74 17.28
N ALA A 3 -16.42 -1.81 16.52
CA ALA A 3 -15.71 -1.02 15.52
C ALA A 3 -16.20 0.42 15.48
N ILE A 4 -15.34 1.33 15.04
CA ILE A 4 -15.67 2.73 14.79
C ILE A 4 -15.71 2.94 13.28
N ILE A 5 -16.78 3.56 12.79
CA ILE A 5 -16.92 3.95 11.39
C ILE A 5 -16.65 5.45 11.28
N ASN A 6 -15.55 5.81 10.63
CA ASN A 6 -15.21 7.21 10.40
C ASN A 6 -14.82 7.42 8.94
N ASN A 7 -15.51 8.34 8.25
CA ASN A 7 -15.28 8.66 6.83
C ASN A 7 -15.30 7.42 5.91
N LYS A 8 -16.27 6.51 6.11
CA LYS A 8 -16.41 5.23 5.37
C LYS A 8 -15.25 4.23 5.57
N ILE A 9 -14.37 4.49 6.54
CA ILE A 9 -13.33 3.54 6.96
C ILE A 9 -13.77 2.94 8.28
N THR A 10 -13.69 1.61 8.36
CA THR A 10 -14.02 0.84 9.56
C THR A 10 -12.74 0.54 10.31
N TYR A 11 -12.70 0.88 11.59
CA TYR A 11 -11.58 0.63 12.48
C TYR A 11 -12.03 -0.32 13.59
N LYS A 12 -11.33 -1.44 13.79
CA LYS A 12 -11.61 -2.38 14.88
C LYS A 12 -11.15 -1.77 16.20
N VAL A 13 -12.01 -1.76 17.22
CA VAL A 13 -11.61 -1.36 18.58
C VAL A 13 -10.80 -2.50 19.19
N THR A 14 -9.57 -2.22 19.61
CA THR A 14 -8.65 -3.19 20.22
C THR A 14 -8.47 -2.96 21.72
N GLY A 15 -8.75 -1.75 22.21
CA GLY A 15 -8.70 -1.44 23.62
C GLY A 15 -9.10 0.00 23.90
N GLU A 16 -9.02 0.37 25.16
CA GLU A 16 -9.37 1.71 25.63
C GLU A 16 -8.27 2.25 26.54
N ARG A 17 -8.00 3.55 26.44
CA ARG A 17 -7.05 4.24 27.31
C ARG A 17 -7.60 5.61 27.68
N GLY A 18 -8.12 5.72 28.91
CA GLY A 18 -8.77 6.94 29.38
C GLY A 18 -9.93 7.34 28.46
N ASP A 19 -9.85 8.57 27.94
CA ASP A 19 -10.86 9.16 27.04
C ASP A 19 -10.67 8.81 25.56
N PHE A 20 -9.84 7.80 25.25
CA PHE A 20 -9.57 7.37 23.87
C PHE A 20 -9.86 5.88 23.65
N PHE A 21 -10.42 5.57 22.48
CA PHE A 21 -10.46 4.24 21.91
C PHE A 21 -9.19 3.99 21.11
N ILE A 22 -8.55 2.85 21.34
CA ILE A 22 -7.45 2.34 20.51
C ILE A 22 -8.07 1.46 19.44
N THR A 23 -7.72 1.74 18.19
CA THR A 23 -8.29 1.06 17.04
C THR A 23 -7.24 0.59 16.05
N GLU A 24 -7.57 -0.44 15.28
CA GLU A 24 -6.75 -1.01 14.21
C GLU A 24 -7.50 -0.91 12.87
N ASP A 25 -6.85 -0.33 11.86
CA ASP A 25 -7.36 -0.25 10.48
C ASP A 25 -7.15 -1.60 9.75
N ASN A 26 -7.82 -1.80 8.63
CA ASN A 26 -7.70 -2.96 7.73
C ASN A 26 -6.27 -3.24 7.22
N LYS A 27 -5.33 -2.30 7.42
CA LYS A 27 -3.91 -2.41 7.06
C LYS A 27 -3.00 -2.71 8.27
N GLY A 28 -3.56 -2.95 9.45
CA GLY A 28 -2.80 -3.15 10.70
C GLY A 28 -2.20 -1.88 11.29
N LYS A 29 -2.66 -0.69 10.83
CA LYS A 29 -2.22 0.58 11.41
C LYS A 29 -3.09 0.93 12.62
N MET A 30 -2.44 1.24 13.74
CA MET A 30 -3.15 1.69 14.94
C MET A 30 -3.48 3.18 14.87
N LYS A 31 -4.69 3.55 15.31
CA LYS A 31 -5.13 4.93 15.51
C LYS A 31 -5.91 5.06 16.80
N MET A 32 -5.87 6.25 17.38
CA MET A 32 -6.66 6.57 18.58
C MET A 32 -7.77 7.55 18.20
N PHE A 33 -8.97 7.32 18.74
CA PHE A 33 -10.11 8.22 18.58
C PHE A 33 -10.63 8.63 19.95
N ALA A 34 -10.94 9.91 20.13
CA ALA A 34 -11.49 10.40 21.39
C ALA A 34 -12.94 9.90 21.54
N LYS A 35 -13.28 9.33 22.69
CA LYS A 35 -14.57 8.68 22.97
C LYS A 35 -15.77 9.59 22.69
N HIS A 36 -15.64 10.88 22.95
CA HIS A 36 -16.71 11.87 22.76
C HIS A 36 -16.95 12.26 21.29
N LEU A 37 -16.08 11.87 20.36
CA LEU A 37 -16.18 12.21 18.93
C LEU A 37 -16.61 11.03 18.06
N VAL A 38 -16.71 9.82 18.61
CA VAL A 38 -16.94 8.61 17.82
C VAL A 38 -17.93 7.68 18.51
N GLU A 39 -18.77 7.05 17.70
CA GLU A 39 -19.69 6.00 18.14
C GLU A 39 -19.10 4.63 17.84
N VAL A 40 -19.26 3.71 18.80
CA VAL A 40 -18.88 2.31 18.66
C VAL A 40 -20.06 1.53 18.11
N VAL A 41 -19.86 0.90 16.97
CA VAL A 41 -20.87 0.08 16.28
C VAL A 41 -20.44 -1.38 16.37
N GLU A 42 -21.42 -2.27 16.60
CA GLU A 42 -21.17 -3.70 16.55
C GLU A 42 -21.33 -4.22 15.12
N ILE A 43 -20.26 -4.81 14.58
CA ILE A 43 -20.21 -5.40 13.24
C ILE A 43 -19.86 -6.88 13.31
N GLU A 44 -20.38 -7.67 12.36
CA GLU A 44 -20.12 -9.12 12.27
C GLU A 44 -18.69 -9.41 11.78
N GLU A 45 -18.23 -8.76 10.71
CA GLU A 45 -16.89 -8.97 10.13
C GLU A 45 -16.27 -7.65 9.61
N MET A 46 -14.93 -7.56 9.62
CA MET A 46 -14.22 -6.39 9.08
C MET A 46 -14.29 -6.41 7.54
N PRO A 47 -14.50 -5.25 6.90
CA PRO A 47 -14.49 -5.18 5.45
C PRO A 47 -13.10 -5.55 4.92
N LYS A 48 -13.02 -6.60 4.10
CA LYS A 48 -11.77 -7.09 3.52
C LYS A 48 -11.09 -5.96 2.75
N ALA A 49 -9.81 -5.73 3.04
CA ALA A 49 -9.01 -4.74 2.32
C ALA A 49 -9.07 -5.03 0.81
N LYS A 50 -9.36 -4.02 -0.01
CA LYS A 50 -9.25 -4.14 -1.47
C LYS A 50 -7.80 -4.47 -1.81
N VAL A 51 -7.55 -5.74 -2.14
CA VAL A 51 -6.24 -6.18 -2.64
C VAL A 51 -6.14 -5.70 -4.08
N PHE A 52 -5.57 -4.51 -4.26
CA PHE A 52 -5.10 -4.11 -5.57
C PHE A 52 -3.98 -5.07 -5.96
N LYS A 53 -4.18 -5.88 -7.01
CA LYS A 53 -3.10 -6.67 -7.60
C LYS A 53 -1.97 -5.68 -7.90
N LYS A 54 -0.87 -5.75 -7.15
CA LYS A 54 0.34 -5.02 -7.50
C LYS A 54 0.67 -5.47 -8.91
N ILE A 55 0.63 -4.56 -9.88
CA ILE A 55 1.27 -4.80 -11.17
C ILE A 55 2.75 -4.89 -10.81
N ALA A 56 3.25 -6.12 -10.65
CA ALA A 56 4.64 -6.38 -10.35
C ALA A 56 5.46 -5.99 -11.58
N LYS A 57 5.82 -4.72 -11.72
CA LYS A 57 6.91 -4.29 -12.61
C LYS A 57 8.25 -4.54 -11.92
N SER A 58 8.46 -5.77 -11.45
CA SER A 58 9.78 -6.29 -11.06
C SER A 58 10.04 -7.60 -11.79
N SER A 59 9.59 -7.70 -13.03
CA SER A 59 9.97 -8.82 -13.87
C SER A 59 11.41 -8.57 -14.32
N GLN A 60 12.26 -9.57 -14.07
CA GLN A 60 13.58 -9.72 -14.68
C GLN A 60 13.57 -9.28 -16.16
N ALA A 61 12.47 -9.53 -16.88
CA ALA A 61 12.22 -9.08 -18.25
C ALA A 61 12.38 -7.56 -18.50
N VAL A 62 12.04 -6.69 -17.55
CA VAL A 62 12.25 -5.23 -17.69
C VAL A 62 13.73 -4.89 -17.56
N ILE A 63 14.42 -5.51 -16.61
CA ILE A 63 15.86 -5.36 -16.41
C ILE A 63 16.64 -5.88 -17.63
N ASP A 64 16.23 -7.04 -18.16
CA ASP A 64 16.82 -7.64 -19.36
C ASP A 64 16.57 -6.78 -20.61
N ALA A 65 15.40 -6.15 -20.73
CA ALA A 65 15.07 -5.26 -21.83
C ALA A 65 15.92 -3.98 -21.79
N ASP A 66 16.10 -3.38 -20.61
CA ASP A 66 16.93 -2.19 -20.43
C ASP A 66 18.41 -2.49 -20.73
N TYR A 67 18.92 -3.65 -20.30
CA TYR A 67 20.29 -4.08 -20.60
C TYR A 67 20.53 -4.26 -22.11
N LYS A 68 19.58 -4.89 -22.82
CA LYS A 68 19.66 -5.03 -24.29
C LYS A 68 19.64 -3.68 -25.01
N ASN A 69 18.79 -2.76 -24.55
CA ASN A 69 18.72 -1.42 -25.13
C ASN A 69 20.01 -0.63 -24.89
N PHE A 70 20.65 -0.79 -23.73
CA PHE A 70 21.93 -0.17 -23.42
C PHE A 70 23.06 -0.69 -24.32
N GLN A 71 23.19 -2.02 -24.44
CA GLN A 71 24.16 -2.68 -25.33
C GLN A 71 24.05 -2.18 -26.78
N LYS A 72 22.81 -2.06 -27.29
CA LYS A 72 22.56 -1.55 -28.64
C LYS A 72 23.07 -0.12 -28.83
N ARG A 73 22.84 0.77 -27.85
CA ARG A 73 23.32 2.17 -27.93
C ARG A 73 24.83 2.26 -27.90
N MET A 74 25.50 1.41 -27.13
CA MET A 74 26.97 1.37 -27.11
C MET A 74 27.53 0.88 -28.43
N ALA A 75 26.99 -0.20 -28.99
CA ALA A 75 27.39 -0.71 -30.30
C ALA A 75 27.16 0.32 -31.43
N ASP A 76 26.02 1.03 -31.40
CA ASP A 76 25.74 2.11 -32.35
C ASP A 76 26.78 3.25 -32.19
N ALA A 77 27.10 3.65 -30.96
CA ALA A 77 28.10 4.69 -30.69
C ALA A 77 29.52 4.29 -31.14
N GLU A 78 29.97 3.08 -30.82
CA GLU A 78 31.26 2.53 -31.26
C GLU A 78 31.36 2.48 -32.79
N TYR A 79 30.27 2.10 -33.47
CA TYR A 79 30.22 2.11 -34.93
C TYR A 79 30.38 3.51 -35.50
N PHE A 80 29.76 4.52 -34.88
CA PHE A 80 29.94 5.92 -35.31
C PHE A 80 31.34 6.45 -35.03
N GLU A 81 31.97 6.09 -33.90
CA GLU A 81 33.34 6.51 -33.59
C GLU A 81 34.39 5.89 -34.52
N HIS A 82 34.20 4.64 -34.96
CA HIS A 82 35.17 3.94 -35.82
C HIS A 82 34.99 4.18 -37.32
N LYS A 83 33.91 4.84 -37.75
CA LYS A 83 33.62 5.09 -39.18
C LYS A 83 34.00 6.49 -39.65
N PHE A 84 34.49 7.35 -38.75
CA PHE A 84 35.03 8.69 -39.05
C PHE A 84 36.52 8.76 -38.76
#